data_AF-A0A8H6TXT0-F1
#
_entry.id   AF-A0A8H6TXT0-F1
#
_cell.length_a   1.000
_cell.length_b   1.000
_cell.length_c   1.000
_cell.angle_alpha   90.00
_cell.angle_beta   90.00
_cell.angle_gamma   90.00
#
_symmetry.space_group_name_H-M   'P 1'
#
loop_
_entity.id
_entity.type
_entity.pdbx_description
1 polymer ?
#
loop_
_entity_poly.entity_id
_entity_poly.type
_entity_poly.pdbx_seq_one_letter_code
_entity_poly.pdbx_strand_id
1 'polypeptide(L)'
;MPPRCLVRGSINIDEFFKVKDFVLPGQTISSSNLVKRLGGKGANQSVAIARAGGIVDFVGAVGQDGLWVRDDLERAGVNVDGILVVEESTGRAIIQVNKGGENILFKGANYASVPPQLQPFHPDTTHVVFQNEVPLDSTIAFLTLAAEKHISTVFNPSPMPTPDELKFFPWDKLTWLVVNAGEAADLCSHLGLRVAPSDLDSSPKTASLLIALASHMPRTNIVCTLGADGVLAKLLVEPDPVHLPAATLDGPPLDTTGAGDCFTGYMVAGLMALAGKMTSDYLQVLRRATQAAGMCVEKAGGGGEHTAWGGRGCAVEKIITSTLHLRKFLTSYHPLGIGPASSSSLPPPPSPMDFIKEQLNKHGKEGEQGHAATTTHGEQHTSTSTGGGGFMDKINGALGGGAKGEEKEDGLDKAVDFVQEHILHQGQQSNETAMEQATDEQISDAIRRGYKDVTGHEFFVKDKE
;
A
#
# COMPACT_ATOMS: atom_id res chain seq x y z
N MET A 1 22.28 20.57 18.66
CA MET A 1 20.83 20.89 18.67
C MET A 1 20.08 19.74 18.02
N PRO A 2 18.77 19.56 18.25
CA PRO A 2 18.02 18.47 17.63
C PRO A 2 18.01 18.60 16.10
N PRO A 3 18.09 17.48 15.35
CA PRO A 3 18.12 17.50 13.88
C PRO A 3 16.82 18.08 13.32
N ARG A 4 16.93 18.91 12.27
CA ARG A 4 15.78 19.46 11.53
C ARG A 4 15.70 18.88 10.12
N CYS A 5 14.49 18.72 9.63
CA CYS A 5 14.21 18.40 8.24
C CYS A 5 13.57 19.59 7.55
N LEU A 6 14.04 19.95 6.36
CA LEU A 6 13.30 20.87 5.49
C LEU A 6 12.48 20.06 4.48
N VAL A 7 11.22 20.42 4.27
CA VAL A 7 10.43 19.89 3.15
C VAL A 7 10.19 21.01 2.15
N ARG A 8 10.73 20.85 0.94
CA ARG A 8 10.42 21.72 -0.19
C ARG A 8 9.38 20.98 -1.03
N GLY A 9 8.13 21.40 -0.91
CA GLY A 9 7.04 20.62 -1.49
C GLY A 9 5.78 21.41 -1.76
N SER A 10 4.75 20.68 -2.16
CA SER A 10 3.43 21.18 -2.52
C SER A 10 2.49 21.28 -1.32
N ILE A 11 1.56 22.21 -1.43
CA ILE A 11 0.36 22.32 -0.61
C ILE A 11 -0.83 22.34 -1.58
N ASN A 12 -1.76 21.40 -1.39
CA ASN A 12 -3.00 21.37 -2.15
C ASN A 12 -4.21 21.53 -1.23
N ILE A 13 -5.26 22.12 -1.78
CA ILE A 13 -6.62 21.98 -1.27
C ILE A 13 -7.26 20.81 -2.00
N ASP A 14 -7.40 19.69 -1.30
CA ASP A 14 -8.03 18.49 -1.87
C ASP A 14 -9.55 18.65 -1.80
N GLU A 15 -10.22 18.61 -2.94
CA GLU A 15 -11.66 18.80 -3.08
C GLU A 15 -12.35 17.49 -3.45
N PHE A 16 -13.11 16.96 -2.52
CA PHE A 16 -13.82 15.71 -2.67
C PHE A 16 -15.26 15.98 -3.08
N PHE A 17 -15.61 15.57 -4.30
CA PHE A 17 -16.96 15.62 -4.82
C PHE A 17 -17.63 14.25 -4.67
N LYS A 18 -18.73 14.19 -3.92
CA LYS A 18 -19.55 12.97 -3.87
C LYS A 18 -20.36 12.84 -5.14
N VAL A 19 -20.03 11.86 -5.96
CA VAL A 19 -20.76 11.55 -7.18
C VAL A 19 -21.21 10.09 -7.16
N LYS A 20 -22.31 9.79 -7.85
CA LYS A 20 -22.78 8.41 -8.00
C LYS A 20 -21.89 7.64 -8.98
N ASP A 21 -21.61 8.27 -10.11
CA ASP A 21 -20.82 7.74 -11.22
C ASP A 21 -19.78 8.79 -11.64
N PHE A 22 -18.69 8.37 -12.26
CA PHE A 22 -17.71 9.32 -12.82
C PHE A 22 -18.34 10.09 -13.98
N VAL A 23 -18.00 11.37 -14.08
CA VAL A 23 -18.42 12.18 -15.22
C VAL A 23 -17.78 11.66 -16.50
N LEU A 24 -18.59 11.40 -17.53
CA LEU A 24 -18.15 11.04 -18.86
C LEU A 24 -18.05 12.29 -19.77
N PRO A 25 -17.27 12.25 -20.86
CA PRO A 25 -17.22 13.35 -21.82
C PRO A 25 -18.62 13.77 -22.31
N GLY A 26 -18.92 15.06 -22.24
CA GLY A 26 -20.23 15.62 -22.62
C GLY A 26 -21.33 15.48 -21.57
N GLN A 27 -21.07 14.79 -20.45
CA GLN A 27 -22.02 14.64 -19.36
C GLN A 27 -21.92 15.81 -18.38
N THR A 28 -23.05 16.23 -17.82
CA THR A 28 -23.11 17.08 -16.62
C THR A 28 -23.82 16.29 -15.53
N ILE A 29 -23.16 16.12 -14.38
CA ILE A 29 -23.71 15.43 -13.21
C ILE A 29 -23.73 16.37 -12.01
N SER A 30 -24.66 16.13 -11.07
CA SER A 30 -24.69 16.85 -9.79
C SER A 30 -23.89 16.09 -8.74
N SER A 31 -23.07 16.81 -7.96
CA SER A 31 -22.50 16.26 -6.74
C SER A 31 -23.50 16.40 -5.59
N SER A 32 -23.49 15.45 -4.66
CA SER A 32 -24.34 15.52 -3.46
C SER A 32 -23.68 16.23 -2.28
N ASN A 33 -22.35 16.44 -2.32
CA ASN A 33 -21.60 17.14 -1.28
C ASN A 33 -20.18 17.53 -1.80
N LEU A 34 -19.56 18.53 -1.16
CA LEU A 34 -18.21 19.02 -1.40
C LEU A 34 -17.47 19.15 -0.06
N VAL A 35 -16.30 18.51 0.06
CA VAL A 35 -15.42 18.63 1.24
C VAL A 35 -14.06 19.14 0.81
N LYS A 36 -13.50 20.08 1.58
CA LYS A 36 -12.14 20.61 1.37
C LYS A 36 -11.19 20.11 2.46
N ARG A 37 -10.16 19.43 1.96
CA ARG A 37 -8.93 18.84 2.53
C ARG A 37 -7.69 19.73 2.59
N LEU A 38 -6.90 19.73 3.66
CA LEU A 38 -5.45 19.92 3.47
C LEU A 38 -4.90 18.68 2.74
N GLY A 39 -4.12 18.89 1.69
CA GLY A 39 -3.44 17.85 0.95
C GLY A 39 -2.16 18.35 0.28
N GLY A 40 -1.68 17.59 -0.71
CA GLY A 40 -0.39 17.80 -1.35
C GLY A 40 0.72 16.99 -0.66
N LYS A 41 1.58 16.38 -1.48
CA LYS A 41 2.58 15.42 -0.98
C LYS A 41 3.55 16.07 0.00
N GLY A 42 3.97 17.30 -0.28
CA GLY A 42 4.83 18.08 0.62
C GLY A 42 4.19 18.26 2.00
N ALA A 43 2.95 18.76 2.03
CA ALA A 43 2.18 18.93 3.26
C ALA A 43 1.99 17.60 4.01
N ASN A 44 1.57 16.54 3.33
CA ASN A 44 1.36 15.21 3.92
C ASN A 44 2.62 14.66 4.57
N GLN A 45 3.75 14.70 3.86
CA GLN A 45 5.04 14.21 4.35
C GLN A 45 5.54 15.04 5.53
N SER A 46 5.31 16.36 5.52
CA SER A 46 5.69 17.25 6.62
C SER A 46 4.91 16.95 7.89
N VAL A 47 3.59 16.75 7.77
CA VAL A 47 2.78 16.31 8.90
C VAL A 47 3.24 14.96 9.42
N ALA A 48 3.56 14.00 8.54
CA ALA A 48 4.08 12.70 8.96
C ALA A 48 5.40 12.81 9.72
N ILE A 49 6.34 13.64 9.28
CA ILE A 49 7.60 13.90 9.99
C ILE A 49 7.33 14.50 11.38
N ALA A 50 6.51 15.55 11.45
CA ALA A 50 6.16 16.22 12.71
C ALA A 50 5.51 15.24 13.70
N ARG A 51 4.60 14.41 13.22
CA ARG A 51 3.88 13.41 14.04
C ARG A 51 4.77 12.26 14.49
N ALA A 52 5.74 11.87 13.69
CA ALA A 52 6.79 10.92 14.08
C ALA A 52 7.76 11.49 15.13
N GLY A 53 7.68 12.80 15.44
CA GLY A 53 8.48 13.50 16.45
C GLY A 53 9.66 14.29 15.87
N GLY A 54 9.75 14.42 14.55
CA GLY A 54 10.78 15.23 13.88
C GLY A 54 10.47 16.73 13.94
N ILE A 55 11.51 17.56 13.92
CA ILE A 55 11.38 19.02 13.74
C ILE A 55 11.41 19.30 12.24
N VAL A 56 10.37 19.94 11.71
CA VAL A 56 10.21 20.15 10.27
C VAL A 56 9.96 21.61 9.93
N ASP A 57 10.74 22.12 8.98
CA ASP A 57 10.56 23.39 8.30
C ASP A 57 9.92 23.16 6.94
N PHE A 58 8.89 23.92 6.60
CA PHE A 58 8.24 23.81 5.30
C PHE A 58 8.54 25.01 4.41
N VAL A 59 8.92 24.73 3.15
CA VAL A 59 9.07 25.75 2.11
C VAL A 59 8.14 25.42 0.94
N GLY A 60 7.19 26.32 0.72
CA GLY A 60 6.21 26.22 -0.36
C GLY A 60 5.41 27.51 -0.51
N ALA A 61 4.29 27.44 -1.21
CA ALA A 61 3.47 28.61 -1.46
C ALA A 61 1.98 28.25 -1.49
N VAL A 62 1.16 29.20 -1.07
CA VAL A 62 -0.30 29.16 -1.09
C VAL A 62 -0.84 30.45 -1.69
N GLY A 63 -2.04 30.39 -2.26
CA GLY A 63 -2.81 31.57 -2.60
C GLY A 63 -3.54 32.14 -1.39
N GLN A 64 -4.17 33.30 -1.58
CA GLN A 64 -5.07 33.89 -0.56
C GLN A 64 -6.23 32.97 -0.17
N ASP A 65 -6.65 32.08 -1.08
CA ASP A 65 -7.69 31.07 -0.87
C ASP A 65 -7.27 29.91 0.02
N GLY A 66 -5.97 29.77 0.31
CA GLY A 66 -5.39 28.68 1.09
C GLY A 66 -4.88 29.07 2.46
N LEU A 67 -5.04 30.31 2.94
CA LEU A 67 -4.44 30.75 4.22
C LEU A 67 -4.76 29.84 5.41
N TRP A 68 -5.95 29.25 5.45
CA TRP A 68 -6.38 28.32 6.51
C TRP A 68 -5.53 27.04 6.57
N VAL A 69 -4.92 26.60 5.45
CA VAL A 69 -4.06 25.40 5.43
C VAL A 69 -2.77 25.62 6.21
N ARG A 70 -2.32 26.88 6.30
CA ARG A 70 -1.13 27.26 7.08
C ARG A 70 -1.39 26.99 8.56
N ASP A 71 -2.57 27.35 9.04
CA ASP A 71 -2.96 27.12 10.42
C ASP A 71 -3.11 25.62 10.72
N ASP A 72 -3.58 24.81 9.76
CA ASP A 72 -3.63 23.35 9.88
C ASP A 72 -2.23 22.71 9.99
N LEU A 73 -1.28 23.17 9.15
CA LEU A 73 0.12 22.72 9.20
C LEU A 73 0.79 23.10 10.52
N GLU A 74 0.59 24.33 10.98
CA GLU A 74 1.14 24.81 12.26
C GLU A 74 0.56 23.99 13.44
N ARG A 75 -0.76 23.74 13.46
CA ARG A 75 -1.39 22.85 14.45
C ARG A 75 -0.87 21.41 14.39
N ALA A 76 -0.40 20.96 13.23
CA ALA A 76 0.22 19.66 13.06
C ALA A 76 1.68 19.60 13.53
N GLY A 77 2.27 20.73 13.93
CA GLY A 77 3.64 20.84 14.42
C GLY A 77 4.68 21.15 13.33
N VAL A 78 4.25 21.65 12.17
CA VAL A 78 5.12 22.06 11.07
C VAL A 78 5.47 23.54 11.22
N ASN A 79 6.75 23.90 11.08
CA ASN A 79 7.13 25.30 10.98
C ASN A 79 6.77 25.85 9.58
N VAL A 80 5.92 26.86 9.56
CA VAL A 80 5.29 27.44 8.37
C VAL A 80 5.88 28.77 7.93
N ASP A 81 6.96 29.24 8.58
CA ASP A 81 7.60 30.53 8.27
C ASP A 81 8.09 30.63 6.81
N GLY A 82 8.38 29.48 6.18
CA GLY A 82 8.79 29.38 4.78
C GLY A 82 7.64 29.28 3.77
N ILE A 83 6.38 29.40 4.19
CA ILE A 83 5.21 29.40 3.29
C ILE A 83 4.97 30.81 2.74
N LEU A 84 5.14 30.96 1.43
CA LEU A 84 4.84 32.19 0.71
C LEU A 84 3.33 32.31 0.46
N VAL A 85 2.81 33.53 0.53
CA VAL A 85 1.47 33.86 0.05
C VAL A 85 1.62 34.59 -1.29
N VAL A 86 1.04 34.02 -2.34
CA VAL A 86 1.16 34.52 -3.72
C VAL A 86 -0.21 34.87 -4.30
N GLU A 87 -0.23 35.49 -5.48
CA GLU A 87 -1.49 35.90 -6.14
C GLU A 87 -2.22 34.70 -6.76
N GLU A 88 -1.48 33.71 -7.26
CA GLU A 88 -2.04 32.48 -7.81
C GLU A 88 -2.84 31.70 -6.77
N SER A 89 -3.94 31.08 -7.20
CA SER A 89 -4.70 30.17 -6.34
C SER A 89 -3.84 29.03 -5.84
N THR A 90 -4.10 28.59 -4.60
CA THR A 90 -3.44 27.42 -4.01
C THR A 90 -3.58 26.21 -4.93
N GLY A 91 -2.60 25.29 -4.89
CA GLY A 91 -2.72 24.03 -5.62
C GLY A 91 -3.99 23.26 -5.19
N ARG A 92 -4.53 22.41 -6.07
CA ARG A 92 -5.81 21.72 -5.82
C ARG A 92 -5.77 20.32 -6.38
N ALA A 93 -6.30 19.36 -5.63
CA ALA A 93 -6.65 18.06 -6.18
C ALA A 93 -8.18 17.97 -6.27
N ILE A 94 -8.73 17.77 -7.47
CA ILE A 94 -10.17 17.55 -7.66
C ILE A 94 -10.38 16.04 -7.73
N ILE A 95 -11.11 15.51 -6.75
CA ILE A 95 -11.26 14.07 -6.52
C ILE A 95 -12.73 13.70 -6.65
N GLN A 96 -13.04 12.88 -7.66
CA GLN A 96 -14.37 12.28 -7.82
C GLN A 96 -14.42 10.96 -7.06
N VAL A 97 -15.25 10.90 -6.04
CA VAL A 97 -15.32 9.76 -5.13
C VAL A 97 -16.34 8.73 -5.65
N ASN A 98 -15.87 7.73 -6.40
CA ASN A 98 -16.58 6.47 -6.74
C ASN A 98 -15.68 5.23 -6.48
N LYS A 99 -16.13 3.99 -6.70
CA LYS A 99 -15.40 2.73 -6.47
C LYS A 99 -13.98 2.70 -7.11
N GLY A 100 -13.73 3.46 -8.18
CA GLY A 100 -12.43 3.51 -8.86
C GLY A 100 -11.45 4.62 -8.42
N GLY A 101 -11.94 5.77 -7.92
CA GLY A 101 -11.15 7.00 -7.65
C GLY A 101 -10.35 7.59 -8.84
N GLU A 102 -10.69 8.79 -9.32
CA GLU A 102 -9.88 9.54 -10.31
C GLU A 102 -9.48 10.90 -9.73
N ASN A 103 -8.23 11.33 -9.98
CA ASN A 103 -7.63 12.52 -9.37
C ASN A 103 -7.13 13.48 -10.46
N ILE A 104 -7.55 14.75 -10.40
CA ILE A 104 -7.03 15.83 -11.26
C ILE A 104 -6.24 16.81 -10.39
N LEU A 105 -4.99 17.09 -10.77
CA LEU A 105 -4.14 18.03 -10.04
C LEU A 105 -4.05 19.38 -10.78
N PHE A 106 -4.44 20.46 -10.11
CA PHE A 106 -4.14 21.83 -10.48
C PHE A 106 -2.92 22.32 -9.69
N LYS A 107 -1.85 22.70 -10.40
CA LYS A 107 -0.56 23.06 -9.81
C LYS A 107 -0.64 24.33 -8.95
N GLY A 108 -1.29 25.38 -9.44
CA GLY A 108 -1.48 26.65 -8.73
C GLY A 108 -0.19 27.23 -8.15
N ALA A 109 -0.30 27.80 -6.94
CA ALA A 109 0.78 28.41 -6.17
C ALA A 109 2.01 27.50 -5.97
N ASN A 110 1.88 26.17 -6.08
CA ASN A 110 3.03 25.26 -5.93
C ASN A 110 4.15 25.53 -6.95
N TYR A 111 3.80 26.14 -8.09
CA TYR A 111 4.72 26.52 -9.17
C TYR A 111 5.18 27.98 -9.11
N ALA A 112 4.82 28.72 -8.06
CA ALA A 112 5.35 30.05 -7.83
C ALA A 112 6.86 30.01 -7.62
N SER A 113 7.54 31.07 -8.08
CA SER A 113 8.98 31.21 -7.91
C SER A 113 9.32 31.45 -6.45
N VAL A 114 10.26 30.66 -5.93
CA VAL A 114 10.82 30.87 -4.59
C VAL A 114 11.96 31.90 -4.68
N PRO A 115 11.92 33.00 -3.91
CA PRO A 115 12.96 34.03 -3.95
C PRO A 115 14.37 33.47 -3.68
N PRO A 116 15.40 33.85 -4.48
CA PRO A 116 16.77 33.37 -4.30
C PRO A 116 17.40 33.75 -2.95
N GLN A 117 16.90 34.79 -2.27
CA GLN A 117 17.45 35.26 -0.99
C GLN A 117 17.01 34.42 0.21
N LEU A 118 16.09 33.47 0.06
CA LEU A 118 15.80 32.52 1.13
C LEU A 118 17.03 31.63 1.34
N GLN A 119 17.78 31.88 2.42
CA GLN A 119 18.67 30.88 3.01
C GLN A 119 17.76 29.77 3.53
N PRO A 120 17.56 28.67 2.79
CA PRO A 120 16.44 27.79 3.11
C PRO A 120 16.77 26.92 4.33
N PHE A 121 18.06 26.70 4.59
CA PHE A 121 18.50 25.76 5.60
C PHE A 121 18.88 26.47 6.90
N HIS A 122 18.19 26.10 7.96
CA HIS A 122 18.62 26.37 9.31
C HIS A 122 20.00 25.70 9.55
N PRO A 123 20.88 26.23 10.44
CA PRO A 123 22.16 25.59 10.77
C PRO A 123 22.05 24.13 11.22
N ASP A 124 20.89 23.73 11.75
CA ASP A 124 20.61 22.36 12.21
C ASP A 124 19.83 21.50 11.20
N THR A 125 19.64 21.99 9.97
CA THR A 125 19.01 21.19 8.92
C THR A 125 19.96 20.04 8.55
N THR A 126 19.48 18.82 8.75
CA THR A 126 20.22 17.57 8.47
C THR A 126 19.62 16.78 7.32
N HIS A 127 18.33 16.99 7.04
CA HIS A 127 17.59 16.29 6.00
C HIS A 127 16.79 17.30 5.16
N VAL A 128 16.62 16.99 3.88
CA VAL A 128 15.70 17.68 2.99
C VAL A 128 14.89 16.69 2.17
N VAL A 129 13.58 16.92 2.07
CA VAL A 129 12.65 16.06 1.32
C VAL A 129 12.04 16.83 0.16
N PHE A 130 12.02 16.18 -1.00
CA PHE A 130 11.47 16.68 -2.25
C PHE A 130 10.43 15.73 -2.82
N GLN A 131 9.44 16.29 -3.50
CA GLN A 131 8.52 15.58 -4.39
C GLN A 131 8.48 16.30 -5.75
N ASN A 132 7.70 15.80 -6.71
CA ASN A 132 7.62 16.40 -8.05
C ASN A 132 6.31 17.19 -8.30
N GLU A 133 5.77 17.82 -7.25
CA GLU A 133 4.61 18.72 -7.36
C GLU A 133 5.00 20.21 -7.32
N VAL A 134 6.30 20.50 -7.46
CA VAL A 134 6.89 21.84 -7.54
C VAL A 134 7.82 21.91 -8.76
N PRO A 135 8.25 23.09 -9.25
CA PRO A 135 9.12 23.19 -10.41
C PRO A 135 10.43 22.42 -10.18
N LEU A 136 10.81 21.56 -11.14
CA LEU A 136 11.97 20.71 -10.99
C LEU A 136 13.27 21.52 -10.83
N ASP A 137 13.39 22.66 -11.50
CA ASP A 137 14.52 23.58 -11.33
C ASP A 137 14.68 24.06 -9.88
N SER A 138 13.56 24.29 -9.18
CA SER A 138 13.58 24.63 -7.74
C SER A 138 14.09 23.45 -6.92
N THR A 139 13.66 22.23 -7.24
CA THR A 139 14.15 21.01 -6.58
C THR A 139 15.66 20.84 -6.83
N ILE A 140 16.13 21.00 -8.06
CA ILE A 140 17.55 20.88 -8.43
C ILE A 140 18.41 21.92 -7.71
N ALA A 141 17.93 23.16 -7.57
CA ALA A 141 18.63 24.22 -6.84
C ALA A 141 18.79 23.88 -5.35
N PHE A 142 17.71 23.46 -4.68
CA PHE A 142 17.76 23.06 -3.27
C PHE A 142 18.59 21.79 -3.06
N LEU A 143 18.46 20.80 -3.94
CA LEU A 143 19.24 19.56 -3.94
C LEU A 143 20.73 19.84 -4.06
N THR A 144 21.11 20.77 -4.95
CA THR A 144 22.50 21.21 -5.13
C THR A 144 23.05 21.85 -3.87
N LEU A 145 22.34 22.81 -3.30
CA LEU A 145 22.76 23.50 -2.08
C LEU A 145 22.81 22.57 -0.86
N ALA A 146 21.87 21.61 -0.76
CA ALA A 146 21.84 20.61 0.30
C ALA A 146 23.06 19.69 0.23
N ALA A 147 23.43 19.23 -0.96
CA ALA A 147 24.60 18.39 -1.17
C ALA A 147 25.91 19.11 -0.82
N GLU A 148 26.05 20.40 -1.19
CA GLU A 148 27.20 21.24 -0.81
C GLU A 148 27.34 21.40 0.71
N LYS A 149 26.23 21.32 1.44
CA LYS A 149 26.19 21.40 2.91
C LYS A 149 26.20 20.02 3.60
N HIS A 150 26.35 18.93 2.84
CA HIS A 150 26.31 17.56 3.35
C HIS A 150 24.98 17.20 4.07
N ILE A 151 23.88 17.82 3.64
CA ILE A 151 22.52 17.52 4.12
C ILE A 151 22.01 16.26 3.39
N SER A 152 21.38 15.34 4.11
CA SER A 152 20.78 14.15 3.51
C SER A 152 19.57 14.54 2.67
N THR A 153 19.59 14.15 1.40
CA THR A 153 18.57 14.48 0.40
C THR A 153 17.70 13.26 0.11
N VAL A 154 16.38 13.45 0.21
CA VAL A 154 15.36 12.42 -0.01
C VAL A 154 14.45 12.89 -1.14
N PHE A 155 14.24 12.07 -2.15
CA PHE A 155 13.37 12.39 -3.28
C PHE A 155 12.33 11.31 -3.49
N ASN A 156 11.06 11.71 -3.55
CA ASN A 156 9.96 10.90 -4.05
C ASN A 156 9.51 11.46 -5.42
N PRO A 157 9.84 10.83 -6.56
CA PRO A 157 9.59 11.36 -7.90
C PRO A 157 8.11 11.18 -8.30
N SER A 158 7.21 11.80 -7.53
CA SER A 158 5.77 11.66 -7.68
C SER A 158 5.12 13.03 -7.81
N PRO A 159 4.35 13.30 -8.89
CA PRO A 159 4.22 12.50 -10.12
C PRO A 159 5.54 12.25 -10.84
N MET A 160 5.63 11.21 -11.69
CA MET A 160 6.87 10.88 -12.39
C MET A 160 7.34 12.04 -13.30
N PRO A 161 8.59 12.55 -13.16
CA PRO A 161 9.13 13.52 -14.10
C PRO A 161 9.30 12.94 -15.50
N THR A 162 9.25 13.82 -16.50
CA THR A 162 9.44 13.45 -17.91
C THR A 162 10.89 13.02 -18.20
N PRO A 163 11.14 12.24 -19.27
CA PRO A 163 12.50 11.87 -19.67
C PRO A 163 13.44 13.07 -19.86
N ASP A 164 12.93 14.17 -20.45
CA ASP A 164 13.72 15.39 -20.68
C ASP A 164 14.11 16.09 -19.38
N GLU A 165 13.18 16.13 -18.42
CA GLU A 165 13.43 16.63 -17.07
C GLU A 165 14.48 15.81 -16.31
N LEU A 166 14.44 14.48 -16.44
CA LEU A 166 15.36 13.58 -15.75
C LEU A 166 16.78 13.60 -16.33
N LYS A 167 16.94 13.99 -17.60
CA LYS A 167 18.24 14.05 -18.29
C LYS A 167 19.26 14.92 -17.57
N PHE A 168 18.80 15.99 -16.91
CA PHE A 168 19.66 16.95 -16.21
C PHE A 168 19.53 16.87 -14.69
N PHE A 169 18.82 15.86 -14.17
CA PHE A 169 18.67 15.68 -12.75
C PHE A 169 20.00 15.23 -12.11
N PRO A 170 20.48 15.88 -11.04
CA PRO A 170 21.78 15.55 -10.42
C PRO A 170 21.66 14.34 -9.48
N TRP A 171 21.48 13.15 -10.05
CA TRP A 171 21.30 11.90 -9.32
C TRP A 171 22.40 11.61 -8.30
N ASP A 172 23.62 12.04 -8.59
CA ASP A 172 24.77 11.84 -7.72
C ASP A 172 24.67 12.61 -6.39
N LYS A 173 23.79 13.62 -6.31
CA LYS A 173 23.52 14.43 -5.11
C LYS A 173 22.40 13.86 -4.24
N LEU A 174 21.74 12.77 -4.68
CA LEU A 174 20.64 12.14 -3.97
C LEU A 174 21.13 11.07 -2.99
N THR A 175 20.71 11.14 -1.72
CA THR A 175 21.07 10.11 -0.72
C THR A 175 20.01 9.03 -0.54
N TRP A 176 18.73 9.37 -0.76
CA TRP A 176 17.59 8.46 -0.66
C TRP A 176 16.60 8.68 -1.79
N LEU A 177 16.24 7.61 -2.48
CA LEU A 177 15.15 7.58 -3.45
C LEU A 177 14.01 6.75 -2.88
N VAL A 178 12.79 7.31 -2.87
CA VAL A 178 11.58 6.61 -2.42
C VAL A 178 10.59 6.53 -3.58
N VAL A 179 10.24 5.33 -4.00
CA VAL A 179 9.34 5.06 -5.13
C VAL A 179 8.30 4.01 -4.75
N ASN A 180 7.20 3.93 -5.49
CA ASN A 180 6.41 2.71 -5.56
C ASN A 180 6.86 1.81 -6.74
N ALA A 181 6.31 0.61 -6.86
CA ALA A 181 6.69 -0.33 -7.92
C ALA A 181 6.48 0.22 -9.35
N GLY A 182 5.38 0.95 -9.59
CA GLY A 182 5.10 1.61 -10.87
C GLY A 182 6.09 2.73 -11.17
N GLU A 183 6.33 3.60 -10.19
CA GLU A 183 7.31 4.69 -10.29
C GLU A 183 8.74 4.16 -10.52
N ALA A 184 9.11 3.03 -9.90
CA ALA A 184 10.40 2.39 -10.15
C ALA A 184 10.53 1.89 -11.60
N ALA A 185 9.46 1.31 -12.15
CA ALA A 185 9.42 0.84 -13.53
C ALA A 185 9.48 2.01 -14.52
N ASP A 186 8.67 3.05 -14.29
CA ASP A 186 8.63 4.25 -15.12
C ASP A 186 9.99 4.96 -15.10
N LEU A 187 10.62 5.08 -13.93
CA LEU A 187 11.92 5.72 -13.79
C LEU A 187 13.01 4.95 -14.57
N CYS A 188 13.06 3.63 -14.46
CA CYS A 188 13.95 2.81 -15.27
C CYS A 188 13.72 3.00 -16.77
N SER A 189 12.46 3.08 -17.19
CA SER A 189 12.07 3.28 -18.59
C SER A 189 12.49 4.67 -19.09
N HIS A 190 12.19 5.74 -18.35
CA HIS A 190 12.54 7.11 -18.69
C HIS A 190 14.05 7.36 -18.74
N LEU A 191 14.81 6.66 -17.88
CA LEU A 191 16.28 6.70 -17.88
C LEU A 191 16.92 5.75 -18.90
N GLY A 192 16.14 4.93 -19.62
CA GLY A 192 16.64 3.97 -20.60
C GLY A 192 17.52 2.87 -19.99
N LEU A 193 17.24 2.47 -18.74
CA LEU A 193 18.04 1.48 -18.02
C LEU A 193 17.75 0.07 -18.51
N ARG A 194 18.80 -0.74 -18.64
CA ARG A 194 18.67 -2.16 -18.95
C ARG A 194 18.36 -2.93 -17.68
N VAL A 195 17.20 -3.60 -17.65
CA VAL A 195 16.77 -4.46 -16.56
C VAL A 195 16.99 -5.90 -16.99
N ALA A 196 17.87 -6.63 -16.30
CA ALA A 196 18.14 -8.03 -16.62
C ALA A 196 16.93 -8.91 -16.21
N PRO A 197 16.58 -9.93 -17.01
CA PRO A 197 15.68 -11.01 -16.56
C PRO A 197 16.32 -11.72 -15.35
N SER A 198 15.52 -12.07 -14.34
CA SER A 198 15.96 -12.87 -13.18
C SER A 198 15.06 -14.09 -13.01
N ASP A 199 15.64 -15.25 -12.69
CA ASP A 199 14.95 -16.56 -12.58
C ASP A 199 14.17 -16.78 -11.27
N LEU A 200 14.19 -15.82 -10.35
CA LEU A 200 13.28 -15.80 -9.20
C LEU A 200 11.93 -15.37 -9.76
N ASP A 201 10.81 -16.05 -9.52
CA ASP A 201 9.46 -15.63 -9.99
C ASP A 201 8.42 -15.71 -8.87
N SER A 202 7.95 -14.54 -8.44
CA SER A 202 6.76 -14.21 -7.60
C SER A 202 6.82 -12.76 -7.08
N SER A 203 8.03 -12.21 -6.79
CA SER A 203 8.28 -10.77 -6.52
C SER A 203 9.59 -10.16 -7.12
N PRO A 204 10.04 -10.51 -8.34
CA PRO A 204 11.46 -10.40 -8.72
C PRO A 204 11.77 -9.27 -9.71
N LYS A 205 10.78 -8.82 -10.48
CA LYS A 205 10.91 -7.70 -11.41
C LYS A 205 11.35 -6.44 -10.68
N THR A 206 10.79 -6.19 -9.49
CA THR A 206 11.11 -5.00 -8.69
C THR A 206 12.53 -5.04 -8.12
N ALA A 207 13.06 -6.21 -7.77
CA ALA A 207 14.45 -6.34 -7.32
C ALA A 207 15.42 -5.98 -8.46
N SER A 208 15.19 -6.50 -9.67
CA SER A 208 15.98 -6.17 -10.85
C SER A 208 15.89 -4.67 -11.21
N LEU A 209 14.72 -4.05 -11.05
CA LEU A 209 14.56 -2.60 -11.20
C LEU A 209 15.43 -1.84 -10.20
N LEU A 210 15.41 -2.23 -8.92
CA LEU A 210 16.20 -1.58 -7.87
C LEU A 210 17.70 -1.75 -8.08
N ILE A 211 18.14 -2.91 -8.57
CA ILE A 211 19.55 -3.14 -8.93
C ILE A 211 19.96 -2.25 -10.11
N ALA A 212 19.13 -2.12 -11.14
CA ALA A 212 19.39 -1.25 -12.29
C ALA A 212 19.48 0.22 -11.85
N LEU A 213 18.53 0.68 -11.01
CA LEU A 213 18.58 2.02 -10.44
C LEU A 213 19.83 2.21 -9.59
N ALA A 214 20.13 1.31 -8.64
CA ALA A 214 21.31 1.43 -7.78
C ALA A 214 22.63 1.46 -8.58
N SER A 215 22.68 0.79 -9.72
CA SER A 215 23.83 0.86 -10.64
C SER A 215 23.96 2.24 -11.30
N HIS A 216 22.84 2.89 -11.62
CA HIS A 216 22.81 4.25 -12.15
C HIS A 216 23.11 5.32 -11.09
N MET A 217 22.70 5.08 -9.83
CA MET A 217 22.89 5.98 -8.68
C MET A 217 23.61 5.27 -7.51
N PRO A 218 24.93 5.01 -7.63
CA PRO A 218 25.68 4.14 -6.72
C PRO A 218 25.87 4.69 -5.29
N ARG A 219 25.47 5.94 -5.03
CA ARG A 219 25.55 6.61 -3.71
C ARG A 219 24.19 6.79 -3.06
N THR A 220 23.15 6.16 -3.59
CA THR A 220 21.76 6.38 -3.18
C THR A 220 21.17 5.11 -2.60
N ASN A 221 20.58 5.21 -1.41
CA ASN A 221 19.72 4.15 -0.89
C ASN A 221 18.36 4.22 -1.60
N ILE A 222 17.83 3.09 -2.04
CA ILE A 222 16.58 3.05 -2.80
C ILE A 222 15.55 2.25 -2.03
N VAL A 223 14.39 2.85 -1.80
CA VAL A 223 13.27 2.24 -1.09
C VAL A 223 12.07 2.19 -2.02
N CYS A 224 11.54 0.99 -2.22
CA CYS A 224 10.38 0.72 -3.05
C CYS A 224 9.22 0.22 -2.21
N THR A 225 8.14 1.00 -2.15
CA THR A 225 6.89 0.60 -1.50
C THR A 225 6.11 -0.33 -2.42
N LEU A 226 5.62 -1.45 -1.86
CA LEU A 226 4.92 -2.53 -2.57
C LEU A 226 3.46 -2.69 -2.10
N GLY A 227 2.90 -1.69 -1.43
CA GLY A 227 1.54 -1.76 -0.90
C GLY A 227 1.39 -2.89 0.13
N ALA A 228 0.48 -3.83 -0.13
CA ALA A 228 0.21 -4.97 0.76
C ALA A 228 1.38 -5.95 0.87
N ASP A 229 2.34 -5.91 -0.06
CA ASP A 229 3.55 -6.75 -0.02
C ASP A 229 4.69 -6.10 0.78
N GLY A 230 4.47 -4.89 1.32
CA GLY A 230 5.43 -4.21 2.20
C GLY A 230 6.41 -3.33 1.45
N VAL A 231 7.71 -3.55 1.66
CA VAL A 231 8.79 -2.69 1.15
C VAL A 231 9.97 -3.54 0.68
N LEU A 232 10.52 -3.19 -0.49
CA LEU A 232 11.80 -3.70 -0.95
C LEU A 232 12.82 -2.55 -0.94
N ALA A 233 13.98 -2.74 -0.31
CA ALA A 233 15.00 -1.71 -0.20
C ALA A 233 16.35 -2.21 -0.71
N LYS A 234 17.00 -1.42 -1.57
CA LYS A 234 18.41 -1.59 -1.91
C LYS A 234 19.22 -0.55 -1.14
N LEU A 235 19.84 -1.00 -0.05
CA LEU A 235 20.64 -0.16 0.84
C LEU A 235 22.12 -0.26 0.48
N LEU A 236 22.88 0.80 0.77
CA LEU A 236 24.34 0.82 0.57
C LEU A 236 25.07 -0.07 1.58
N VAL A 237 24.46 -0.31 2.74
CA VAL A 237 25.00 -1.17 3.80
C VAL A 237 24.72 -2.65 3.61
N GLU A 238 23.86 -2.99 2.64
CA GLU A 238 23.48 -4.37 2.33
C GLU A 238 23.97 -4.76 0.93
N PRO A 239 24.51 -5.98 0.74
CA PRO A 239 24.97 -6.43 -0.57
C PRO A 239 23.79 -6.56 -1.55
N ASP A 240 22.67 -7.09 -1.08
CA ASP A 240 21.49 -7.41 -1.89
C ASP A 240 20.25 -6.60 -1.46
N PRO A 241 19.22 -6.49 -2.33
CA PRO A 241 17.93 -5.93 -1.92
C PRO A 241 17.32 -6.71 -0.75
N VAL A 242 16.79 -5.99 0.24
CA VAL A 242 16.14 -6.55 1.43
C VAL A 242 14.64 -6.30 1.36
N HIS A 243 13.85 -7.36 1.53
CA HIS A 243 12.40 -7.30 1.63
C HIS A 243 11.95 -7.22 3.10
N LEU A 244 10.97 -6.35 3.35
CA LEU A 244 10.29 -6.21 4.62
C LEU A 244 8.79 -6.39 4.38
N PRO A 245 8.11 -7.30 5.10
CA PRO A 245 6.69 -7.52 4.92
C PRO A 245 5.88 -6.27 5.30
N ALA A 246 4.66 -6.18 4.76
CA ALA A 246 3.72 -5.14 5.17
C ALA A 246 3.38 -5.25 6.67
N ALA A 247 2.84 -4.16 7.20
CA ALA A 247 2.29 -4.15 8.54
C ALA A 247 1.13 -5.13 8.63
N THR A 248 1.06 -5.88 9.73
CA THR A 248 -0.16 -6.60 10.09
C THR A 248 -1.20 -5.57 10.52
N LEU A 249 -2.37 -5.63 9.89
CA LEU A 249 -3.52 -4.80 10.22
C LEU A 249 -4.49 -5.62 11.09
N ASP A 250 -5.12 -5.00 12.08
CA ASP A 250 -6.19 -5.59 12.88
C ASP A 250 -7.53 -5.60 12.09
N GLY A 251 -7.68 -4.73 11.10
CA GLY A 251 -8.85 -4.63 10.23
C GLY A 251 -8.55 -4.53 8.72
N PRO A 252 -9.57 -4.64 7.85
CA PRO A 252 -9.37 -4.52 6.41
C PRO A 252 -8.91 -3.10 6.04
N PRO A 253 -8.11 -2.94 4.96
CA PRO A 253 -7.70 -1.63 4.48
C PRO A 253 -8.93 -0.84 4.03
N LEU A 254 -8.99 0.44 4.44
CA LEU A 254 -10.12 1.32 4.18
C LEU A 254 -9.84 2.26 3.00
N ASP A 255 -8.68 2.92 3.02
CA ASP A 255 -8.24 3.83 1.96
C ASP A 255 -6.72 4.04 2.04
N THR A 256 -6.04 3.73 0.94
CA THR A 256 -4.59 3.78 0.79
C THR A 256 -4.03 5.17 0.50
N THR A 257 -4.90 6.17 0.30
CA THR A 257 -4.49 7.55 0.03
C THR A 257 -3.65 8.10 1.20
N GLY A 258 -2.46 8.61 0.87
CA GLY A 258 -1.50 9.17 1.84
C GLY A 258 -0.58 8.15 2.52
N ALA A 259 -0.74 6.85 2.27
CA ALA A 259 0.10 5.83 2.91
C ALA A 259 1.58 5.97 2.55
N GLY A 260 1.90 6.26 1.27
CA GLY A 260 3.27 6.51 0.82
C GLY A 260 3.88 7.77 1.41
N ASP A 261 3.09 8.83 1.59
CA ASP A 261 3.54 10.06 2.24
C ASP A 261 3.79 9.82 3.75
N CYS A 262 2.91 9.05 4.40
CA CYS A 262 3.07 8.62 5.79
C CYS A 262 4.35 7.80 5.97
N PHE A 263 4.56 6.79 5.11
CA PHE A 263 5.78 5.99 5.07
C PHE A 263 7.02 6.87 4.96
N THR A 264 7.04 7.77 3.96
CA THR A 264 8.18 8.65 3.69
C THR A 264 8.48 9.54 4.90
N GLY A 265 7.47 10.17 5.50
CA GLY A 265 7.69 11.03 6.65
C GLY A 265 8.20 10.30 7.89
N TYR A 266 7.67 9.11 8.18
CA TYR A 266 8.17 8.28 9.28
C TYR A 266 9.58 7.72 9.03
N MET A 267 9.89 7.37 7.77
CA MET A 267 11.24 6.98 7.38
C MET A 267 12.23 8.12 7.64
N VAL A 268 11.91 9.34 7.18
CA VAL A 268 12.77 10.52 7.36
C VAL A 268 12.97 10.84 8.82
N ALA A 269 11.92 10.84 9.64
CA ALA A 269 12.03 11.05 11.09
C ALA A 269 12.91 9.98 11.77
N GLY A 270 12.84 8.72 11.33
CA GLY A 270 13.73 7.66 11.78
C GLY A 270 15.19 7.90 11.37
N LEU A 271 15.45 8.32 10.14
CA LEU A 271 16.78 8.66 9.64
C LEU A 271 17.39 9.85 10.41
N MET A 272 16.59 10.87 10.72
CA MET A 272 17.00 11.99 11.57
C MET A 272 17.51 11.51 12.94
N ALA A 273 16.84 10.51 13.54
CA ALA A 273 17.24 9.94 14.83
C ALA A 273 18.57 9.17 14.76
N LEU A 274 18.99 8.69 13.59
CA LEU A 274 20.28 8.03 13.38
C LEU A 274 21.45 9.02 13.24
N ALA A 275 21.17 10.33 13.19
CA ALA A 275 22.16 11.41 13.15
C ALA A 275 23.21 11.24 12.03
N GLY A 276 22.77 10.80 10.85
CA GLY A 276 23.63 10.66 9.66
C GLY A 276 24.55 9.43 9.67
N LYS A 277 24.40 8.51 10.63
CA LYS A 277 25.15 7.26 10.66
C LYS A 277 24.69 6.32 9.55
N MET A 278 25.65 5.78 8.80
CA MET A 278 25.41 4.67 7.89
C MET A 278 25.46 3.35 8.67
N THR A 279 24.30 2.71 8.85
CA THR A 279 24.11 1.58 9.77
C THR A 279 23.03 0.62 9.25
N SER A 280 23.07 -0.64 9.69
CA SER A 280 22.00 -1.61 9.45
C SER A 280 20.69 -1.27 10.19
N ASP A 281 20.71 -0.32 11.13
CA ASP A 281 19.50 0.19 11.80
C ASP A 281 18.48 0.82 10.82
N TYR A 282 18.89 1.08 9.56
CA TYR A 282 17.97 1.43 8.48
C TYR A 282 16.81 0.45 8.36
N LEU A 283 17.03 -0.85 8.56
CA LEU A 283 15.94 -1.84 8.51
C LEU A 283 14.91 -1.60 9.62
N GLN A 284 15.34 -1.17 10.80
CA GLN A 284 14.43 -0.84 11.90
C GLN A 284 13.64 0.45 11.61
N VAL A 285 14.27 1.44 10.96
CA VAL A 285 13.59 2.65 10.48
C VAL A 285 12.51 2.29 9.46
N LEU A 286 12.84 1.47 8.46
CA LEU A 286 11.91 1.05 7.43
C LEU A 286 10.75 0.23 8.00
N ARG A 287 11.00 -0.71 8.93
CA ARG A 287 9.93 -1.46 9.63
C ARG A 287 8.95 -0.53 10.34
N ARG A 288 9.44 0.49 11.04
CA ARG A 288 8.60 1.47 11.73
C ARG A 288 7.78 2.31 10.74
N ALA A 289 8.40 2.72 9.63
CA ALA A 289 7.72 3.45 8.57
C ALA A 289 6.62 2.60 7.91
N THR A 290 6.89 1.31 7.64
CA THR A 290 5.90 0.36 7.13
C THR A 290 4.73 0.19 8.09
N GLN A 291 4.99 0.06 9.40
CA GLN A 291 3.94 -0.03 10.41
C GLN A 291 3.06 1.23 10.44
N ALA A 292 3.68 2.42 10.41
CA ALA A 292 2.94 3.68 10.40
C ALA A 292 2.05 3.83 9.15
N ALA A 293 2.57 3.42 7.99
CA ALA A 293 1.81 3.39 6.75
C ALA A 293 0.64 2.39 6.81
N GLY A 294 0.85 1.20 7.40
CA GLY A 294 -0.21 0.23 7.66
C GLY A 294 -1.34 0.79 8.52
N MET A 295 -1.01 1.40 9.66
CA MET A 295 -1.99 2.07 10.52
C MET A 295 -2.69 3.24 9.83
N CYS A 296 -2.06 3.88 8.84
CA CYS A 296 -2.67 4.95 8.06
C CYS A 296 -3.77 4.44 7.12
N VAL A 297 -3.70 3.18 6.67
CA VAL A 297 -4.69 2.59 5.75
C VAL A 297 -5.78 1.80 6.48
N GLU A 298 -5.59 1.54 7.77
CA GLU A 298 -6.45 0.71 8.58
C GLU A 298 -7.71 1.46 9.06
N LYS A 299 -8.83 0.72 9.14
CA LYS A 299 -10.05 1.21 9.78
C LYS A 299 -9.89 1.19 11.30
N ALA A 300 -9.92 2.35 11.95
CA ALA A 300 -9.83 2.41 13.41
C ALA A 300 -10.91 1.53 14.09
N GLY A 301 -10.45 0.59 14.93
CA GLY A 301 -11.28 -0.29 15.75
C GLY A 301 -11.93 0.45 16.92
N GLY A 302 -12.91 1.30 16.63
CA GLY A 302 -13.70 2.00 17.63
C GLY A 302 -14.70 2.92 16.94
N GLY A 303 -16.00 2.71 17.21
CA GLY A 303 -17.12 3.34 16.52
C GLY A 303 -17.22 4.86 16.66
N GLY A 304 -16.30 5.60 16.03
CA GLY A 304 -16.45 7.01 15.75
C GLY A 304 -17.11 7.20 14.39
N GLU A 305 -18.38 7.59 14.37
CA GLU A 305 -19.14 8.04 13.19
C GLU A 305 -18.62 9.37 12.61
N HIS A 306 -17.33 9.47 12.29
CA HIS A 306 -16.77 10.64 11.60
C HIS A 306 -16.43 10.41 10.13
N THR A 307 -16.65 9.21 9.59
CA THR A 307 -16.45 8.92 8.16
C THR A 307 -17.79 8.78 7.43
N ALA A 308 -18.56 9.87 7.34
CA ALA A 308 -19.77 9.98 6.51
C ALA A 308 -19.51 9.85 4.98
N TRP A 309 -18.29 9.45 4.61
CA TRP A 309 -17.73 9.46 3.26
C TRP A 309 -16.96 8.18 2.97
N GLY A 310 -17.65 7.04 2.94
CA GLY A 310 -17.21 5.83 2.23
C GLY A 310 -15.72 5.48 2.34
N GLY A 311 -15.14 5.56 3.54
CA GLY A 311 -13.77 5.13 3.81
C GLY A 311 -12.62 6.05 3.40
N ARG A 312 -12.83 7.08 2.56
CA ARG A 312 -11.73 7.96 2.13
C ARG A 312 -11.54 9.16 3.05
N GLY A 313 -10.56 9.07 3.95
CA GLY A 313 -10.14 10.15 4.85
C GLY A 313 -8.97 10.96 4.29
N CYS A 314 -8.83 12.22 4.73
CA CYS A 314 -7.68 13.06 4.40
C CYS A 314 -6.38 12.38 4.86
N ALA A 315 -5.35 12.37 4.00
CA ALA A 315 -4.04 11.81 4.33
C ALA A 315 -3.49 12.39 5.64
N VAL A 316 -3.58 13.71 5.82
CA VAL A 316 -3.18 14.41 7.04
C VAL A 316 -3.97 13.95 8.26
N GLU A 317 -5.31 13.89 8.20
CA GLU A 317 -6.14 13.42 9.33
C GLU A 317 -5.79 11.98 9.73
N LYS A 318 -5.57 11.10 8.75
CA LYS A 318 -5.16 9.71 8.99
C LYS A 318 -3.79 9.61 9.65
N ILE A 319 -2.81 10.36 9.16
CA ILE A 319 -1.46 10.46 9.74
C ILE A 319 -1.54 10.95 11.20
N ILE A 320 -2.45 11.89 11.49
CA ILE A 320 -2.69 12.36 12.86
C ILE A 320 -3.27 11.22 13.73
N THR A 321 -4.29 10.51 13.25
CA THR A 321 -4.94 9.41 14.00
C THR A 321 -4.08 8.15 14.17
N SER A 322 -3.22 7.81 13.21
CA SER A 322 -2.32 6.65 13.28
C SER A 322 -1.26 6.82 14.38
N THR A 323 -0.80 8.05 14.60
CA THR A 323 0.21 8.39 15.61
C THR A 323 -0.27 8.16 17.05
N LEU A 324 -1.56 8.36 17.32
CA LEU A 324 -2.18 8.07 18.63
C LEU A 324 -2.17 6.56 18.95
N HIS A 325 -2.36 5.72 17.93
CA HIS A 325 -2.31 4.25 18.06
C HIS A 325 -0.87 3.75 18.12
N LEU A 326 0.03 4.33 17.32
CA LEU A 326 1.45 3.99 17.33
C LEU A 326 2.09 4.31 18.69
N ARG A 327 1.70 5.40 19.38
CA ARG A 327 2.17 5.67 20.75
C ARG A 327 1.74 4.59 21.74
N LYS A 328 0.53 4.04 21.62
CA LYS A 328 0.06 2.91 22.45
C LYS A 328 0.82 1.62 22.13
N PHE A 329 1.10 1.37 20.85
CA PHE A 329 1.87 0.21 20.39
C PHE A 329 3.36 0.30 20.78
N LEU A 330 3.95 1.50 20.75
CA LEU A 330 5.34 1.75 21.15
C LEU A 330 5.51 1.80 22.67
N THR A 331 4.48 2.08 23.47
CA THR A 331 4.58 1.88 24.94
C THR A 331 4.71 0.41 25.35
N SER A 332 4.33 -0.53 24.47
CA SER A 332 4.54 -1.98 24.64
C SER A 332 5.89 -2.49 24.11
N TYR A 333 6.68 -1.65 23.44
CA TYR A 333 8.04 -1.97 22.98
C TYR A 333 9.03 -0.95 23.53
N HIS A 334 9.88 -1.39 24.46
CA HIS A 334 10.87 -0.56 25.16
C HIS A 334 11.67 0.35 24.19
N PRO A 335 11.98 1.62 24.55
CA PRO A 335 12.82 2.47 23.72
C PRO A 335 14.24 1.90 23.72
N LEU A 336 14.77 1.60 22.52
CA LEU A 336 16.19 1.36 22.20
C LEU A 336 17.08 1.03 23.41
N GLY A 337 16.89 -0.17 23.98
CA GLY A 337 17.72 -0.70 25.05
C GLY A 337 18.74 -1.68 24.46
N ILE A 338 20.00 -1.26 24.39
CA ILE A 338 21.13 -2.11 24.02
C ILE A 338 21.36 -3.13 25.14
N GLY A 339 21.17 -4.43 24.88
CA GLY A 339 21.45 -5.55 25.79
C GLY A 339 21.15 -6.92 25.13
N PRO A 340 21.86 -8.01 25.47
CA PRO A 340 22.17 -9.09 24.52
C PRO A 340 21.02 -10.08 24.30
N ALA A 341 21.05 -10.69 23.11
CA ALA A 341 20.09 -11.66 22.60
C ALA A 341 19.87 -12.86 23.53
N SER A 342 18.60 -13.20 23.75
CA SER A 342 18.19 -14.53 24.21
C SER A 342 17.18 -15.13 23.22
N SER A 343 17.54 -16.30 22.71
CA SER A 343 16.76 -17.19 21.86
C SER A 343 15.38 -17.52 22.45
N SER A 344 14.32 -17.40 21.65
CA SER A 344 13.05 -18.09 21.91
C SER A 344 12.63 -18.85 20.64
N SER A 345 12.32 -20.13 20.84
CA SER A 345 11.95 -21.10 19.82
C SER A 345 10.54 -20.87 19.27
N LEU A 346 10.38 -21.03 17.96
CA LEU A 346 9.10 -21.02 17.25
C LEU A 346 8.12 -22.09 17.79
N PRO A 347 6.80 -21.84 17.78
CA PRO A 347 5.80 -22.84 18.16
C PRO A 347 5.73 -23.98 17.14
N PRO A 348 5.31 -25.20 17.55
CA PRO A 348 5.22 -26.35 16.66
C PRO A 348 4.11 -26.16 15.61
N PRO A 349 4.24 -26.80 14.43
CA PRO A 349 3.26 -26.69 13.36
C PRO A 349 1.89 -27.27 13.75
N PRO A 350 0.79 -26.73 13.19
CA PRO A 350 -0.57 -27.18 13.49
C PRO A 350 -0.82 -28.61 13.02
N SER A 351 -1.79 -29.29 13.66
CA SER A 351 -2.18 -30.64 13.24
C SER A 351 -2.85 -30.59 11.86
N PRO A 352 -2.71 -31.62 11.02
CA PRO A 352 -3.30 -31.65 9.69
C PRO A 352 -4.81 -31.36 9.63
N MET A 353 -5.56 -31.84 10.62
CA MET A 353 -7.00 -31.63 10.70
C MET A 353 -7.38 -30.18 11.03
N ASP A 354 -6.55 -29.47 11.81
CA ASP A 354 -6.76 -28.05 12.10
C ASP A 354 -6.45 -27.19 10.88
N PHE A 355 -5.41 -27.57 10.12
CA PHE A 355 -5.07 -26.91 8.86
C PHE A 355 -6.17 -27.06 7.80
N ILE A 356 -6.71 -28.26 7.61
CA ILE A 356 -7.82 -28.51 6.67
C ILE A 356 -9.05 -27.66 7.04
N LYS A 357 -9.44 -27.66 8.32
CA LYS A 357 -10.58 -26.85 8.79
C LYS A 357 -10.38 -25.36 8.57
N GLU A 358 -9.17 -24.84 8.77
CA GLU A 358 -8.85 -23.44 8.53
C GLU A 358 -8.97 -23.07 7.05
N GLN A 359 -8.49 -23.93 6.14
CA GLN A 359 -8.53 -23.67 4.70
C GLN A 359 -9.95 -23.77 4.12
N LEU A 360 -10.75 -24.73 4.60
CA LEU A 360 -12.16 -24.86 4.19
C LEU A 360 -13.01 -23.69 4.69
N ASN A 361 -12.76 -23.18 5.91
CA ASN A 361 -13.43 -21.97 6.40
C ASN A 361 -13.06 -20.70 5.62
N LYS A 362 -11.88 -20.65 5.00
CA LYS A 362 -11.49 -19.53 4.12
C LYS A 362 -12.25 -19.58 2.80
N HIS A 363 -12.41 -20.77 2.19
CA HIS A 363 -13.13 -20.93 0.93
C HIS A 363 -14.66 -20.88 1.07
N GLY A 364 -15.22 -21.37 2.18
CA GLY A 364 -16.67 -21.32 2.44
C GLY A 364 -17.26 -19.91 2.56
N LYS A 365 -16.42 -18.87 2.73
CA LYS A 365 -16.86 -17.45 2.77
C LYS A 365 -16.88 -16.76 1.41
N GLU A 366 -16.39 -17.41 0.34
CA GLU A 366 -16.41 -16.86 -1.02
C GLU A 366 -17.58 -17.39 -1.87
N GLY A 367 -18.28 -18.45 -1.42
CA GLY A 367 -19.43 -19.04 -2.13
C GLY A 367 -20.80 -18.38 -1.89
N GLU A 368 -20.97 -17.53 -0.88
CA GLU A 368 -22.27 -16.91 -0.55
C GLU A 368 -22.59 -15.60 -1.29
N GLN A 369 -21.72 -15.12 -2.18
CA GLN A 369 -22.03 -13.98 -3.07
C GLN A 369 -22.06 -14.42 -4.53
N GLY A 370 -22.87 -15.45 -4.81
CA GLY A 370 -22.88 -16.11 -6.10
C GLY A 370 -24.24 -16.39 -6.73
N HIS A 371 -25.40 -16.28 -6.06
CA HIS A 371 -26.70 -16.57 -6.71
C HIS A 371 -27.83 -15.66 -6.20
N ALA A 372 -28.12 -14.60 -6.94
CA ALA A 372 -29.40 -13.90 -6.90
C ALA A 372 -29.99 -13.87 -8.32
N ALA A 373 -30.81 -14.89 -8.64
CA ALA A 373 -31.67 -14.89 -9.81
C ALA A 373 -33.13 -15.08 -9.35
N THR A 374 -33.92 -14.01 -9.51
CA THR A 374 -35.36 -14.01 -9.78
C THR A 374 -36.28 -14.82 -8.85
N THR A 375 -36.75 -14.17 -7.78
CA THR A 375 -38.05 -14.50 -7.17
C THR A 375 -39.16 -13.86 -8.01
N THR A 376 -39.81 -14.65 -8.85
CA THR A 376 -41.10 -14.31 -9.47
C THR A 376 -42.16 -15.22 -8.85
N HIS A 377 -43.16 -14.61 -8.21
CA HIS A 377 -44.38 -15.30 -7.79
C HIS A 377 -45.08 -15.87 -9.03
N GLY A 378 -45.40 -17.17 -8.99
CA GLY A 378 -46.21 -17.86 -10.00
C GLY A 378 -46.78 -19.15 -9.42
N GLU A 379 -48.10 -19.25 -9.47
CA GLU A 379 -48.95 -20.22 -8.78
C GLU A 379 -48.82 -21.68 -9.28
N GLN A 380 -49.33 -22.58 -8.44
CA GLN A 380 -49.56 -24.00 -8.72
C GLN A 380 -50.28 -24.24 -10.05
N HIS A 381 -49.76 -25.16 -10.87
CA HIS A 381 -50.61 -26.04 -11.66
C HIS A 381 -49.94 -27.40 -11.92
N THR A 382 -50.72 -28.44 -11.63
CA THR A 382 -50.48 -29.87 -11.84
C THR A 382 -50.43 -30.26 -13.32
N SER A 383 -49.45 -31.10 -13.70
CA SER A 383 -49.67 -32.16 -14.71
C SER A 383 -48.56 -33.21 -14.68
N THR A 384 -48.97 -34.45 -14.47
CA THR A 384 -48.25 -35.71 -14.65
C THR A 384 -47.77 -35.93 -16.09
N SER A 385 -46.52 -36.37 -16.29
CA SER A 385 -46.17 -37.39 -17.29
C SER A 385 -44.78 -37.98 -17.03
N THR A 386 -44.76 -39.30 -16.93
CA THR A 386 -43.63 -40.23 -16.87
C THR A 386 -42.67 -40.15 -18.06
N GLY A 387 -41.37 -40.35 -17.80
CA GLY A 387 -40.39 -40.89 -18.76
C GLY A 387 -39.28 -39.92 -19.18
N GLY A 388 -38.09 -40.03 -18.58
CA GLY A 388 -36.92 -39.28 -19.04
C GLY A 388 -35.63 -39.35 -18.21
N GLY A 389 -35.41 -40.38 -17.38
CA GLY A 389 -34.19 -40.53 -16.55
C GLY A 389 -32.99 -41.12 -17.30
N GLY A 390 -32.56 -40.54 -18.42
CA GLY A 390 -31.47 -41.13 -19.20
C GLY A 390 -30.60 -40.17 -20.00
N PHE A 391 -30.95 -38.88 -20.06
CA PHE A 391 -30.18 -37.89 -20.82
C PHE A 391 -29.26 -37.06 -19.90
N MET A 392 -29.79 -36.55 -18.78
CA MET A 392 -28.98 -35.78 -17.81
C MET A 392 -27.92 -36.63 -17.10
N ASP A 393 -28.27 -37.85 -16.65
CA ASP A 393 -27.29 -38.77 -16.03
C ASP A 393 -26.18 -39.21 -17.00
N LYS A 394 -26.49 -39.32 -18.30
CA LYS A 394 -25.49 -39.63 -19.32
C LYS A 394 -24.59 -38.44 -19.65
N ILE A 395 -25.11 -37.21 -19.57
CA ILE A 395 -24.32 -35.99 -19.79
C ILE A 395 -23.38 -35.76 -18.60
N ASN A 396 -23.88 -35.90 -17.36
CA ASN A 396 -23.04 -35.82 -16.16
C ASN A 396 -21.97 -36.92 -16.15
N GLY A 397 -22.36 -38.17 -16.43
CA GLY A 397 -21.41 -39.28 -16.52
C GLY A 397 -20.39 -39.16 -17.66
N ALA A 398 -20.72 -38.47 -18.76
CA ALA A 398 -19.80 -38.21 -19.86
C ALA A 398 -18.83 -37.05 -19.59
N LEU A 399 -19.20 -36.13 -18.70
CA LEU A 399 -18.36 -35.02 -18.22
C LEU A 399 -17.53 -35.40 -16.98
N GLY A 400 -17.63 -36.64 -16.51
CA GLY A 400 -16.83 -37.18 -15.40
C GLY A 400 -17.54 -37.26 -14.06
N GLY A 401 -18.75 -36.73 -13.93
CA GLY A 401 -19.51 -36.65 -12.67
C GLY A 401 -20.39 -37.88 -12.37
N GLY A 402 -20.90 -37.94 -11.14
CA GLY A 402 -21.74 -39.01 -10.59
C GLY A 402 -20.95 -40.19 -10.01
N ALA A 403 -21.63 -41.29 -9.69
CA ALA A 403 -21.06 -42.46 -8.98
C ALA A 403 -19.79 -43.12 -9.58
N LYS A 404 -19.41 -42.80 -10.83
CA LYS A 404 -18.14 -43.22 -11.45
C LYS A 404 -16.97 -42.26 -11.19
N GLY A 405 -17.24 -40.99 -10.89
CA GLY A 405 -16.25 -40.00 -10.46
C GLY A 405 -15.79 -40.24 -9.02
N GLU A 406 -16.69 -40.65 -8.13
CA GLU A 406 -16.39 -40.99 -6.72
C GLU A 406 -15.41 -42.16 -6.54
N GLU A 407 -15.27 -43.01 -7.56
CA GLU A 407 -14.28 -44.10 -7.57
C GLU A 407 -12.85 -43.58 -7.79
N LYS A 408 -12.70 -42.37 -8.36
CA LYS A 408 -11.42 -41.74 -8.68
C LYS A 408 -10.86 -40.84 -7.58
N GLU A 409 -11.69 -40.41 -6.64
CA GLU A 409 -11.26 -39.59 -5.50
C GLU A 409 -10.21 -40.28 -4.62
N ASP A 410 -9.29 -39.46 -4.10
CA ASP A 410 -8.26 -39.86 -3.16
C ASP A 410 -8.74 -39.73 -1.70
N GLY A 411 -7.85 -39.99 -0.74
CA GLY A 411 -8.22 -39.94 0.68
C GLY A 411 -8.43 -38.53 1.25
N LEU A 412 -7.90 -37.50 0.58
CA LEU A 412 -8.05 -36.10 0.98
C LEU A 412 -9.34 -35.51 0.42
N ASP A 413 -9.71 -35.85 -0.82
CA ASP A 413 -10.98 -35.44 -1.43
C ASP A 413 -12.16 -35.92 -0.57
N LYS A 414 -12.17 -37.21 -0.19
CA LYS A 414 -13.19 -37.78 0.70
C LYS A 414 -13.20 -37.17 2.11
N ALA A 415 -12.08 -36.62 2.55
CA ALA A 415 -12.00 -35.92 3.83
C ALA A 415 -12.59 -34.50 3.72
N VAL A 416 -12.46 -33.85 2.56
CA VAL A 416 -13.13 -32.59 2.24
C VAL A 416 -14.65 -32.82 2.23
N ASP A 417 -15.15 -33.85 1.54
CA ASP A 417 -16.58 -34.18 1.48
C ASP A 417 -17.14 -34.47 2.87
N PHE A 418 -16.42 -35.26 3.68
CA PHE A 418 -16.83 -35.56 5.05
C PHE A 418 -16.96 -34.28 5.90
N VAL A 419 -16.02 -33.34 5.76
CA VAL A 419 -16.07 -32.07 6.49
C VAL A 419 -17.20 -31.18 5.96
N GLN A 420 -17.42 -31.12 4.65
CA GLN A 420 -18.52 -30.35 4.06
C GLN A 420 -19.90 -30.90 4.49
N GLU A 421 -20.09 -32.22 4.43
CA GLU A 421 -21.35 -32.88 4.78
C GLU A 421 -21.60 -32.85 6.30
N HIS A 422 -20.62 -33.28 7.11
CA HIS A 422 -20.85 -33.52 8.54
C HIS A 422 -20.48 -32.33 9.45
N ILE A 423 -19.58 -31.43 9.02
CA ILE A 423 -19.14 -30.27 9.83
C ILE A 423 -19.75 -28.96 9.32
N LEU A 424 -19.86 -28.76 8.00
CA LEU A 424 -20.43 -27.55 7.41
C LEU A 424 -21.92 -27.68 7.01
N HIS A 425 -22.50 -28.88 7.12
CA HIS A 425 -23.92 -29.18 6.89
C HIS A 425 -24.39 -28.88 5.45
N GLN A 426 -23.54 -29.08 4.44
CA GLN A 426 -23.84 -28.73 3.05
C GLN A 426 -24.75 -29.73 2.29
N GLY A 427 -25.36 -30.71 2.95
CA GLY A 427 -26.21 -31.73 2.32
C GLY A 427 -25.42 -32.98 1.93
N GLN A 428 -26.09 -33.99 1.35
CA GLN A 428 -25.45 -35.24 0.95
C GLN A 428 -24.57 -35.04 -0.29
N GLN A 429 -23.27 -35.32 -0.17
CA GLN A 429 -22.30 -35.24 -1.27
C GLN A 429 -22.19 -36.54 -2.08
N SER A 430 -23.04 -37.54 -1.84
CA SER A 430 -23.10 -38.73 -2.68
C SER A 430 -23.82 -38.43 -4.00
N ASN A 431 -23.10 -38.51 -5.13
CA ASN A 431 -23.51 -38.30 -6.52
C ASN A 431 -23.44 -36.85 -7.04
N GLU A 432 -22.28 -36.21 -6.87
CA GLU A 432 -21.97 -34.85 -7.32
C GLU A 432 -21.86 -34.67 -8.84
N THR A 433 -22.07 -33.44 -9.29
CA THR A 433 -21.83 -33.03 -10.68
C THR A 433 -20.32 -32.91 -10.95
N ALA A 434 -19.91 -33.04 -12.21
CA ALA A 434 -18.49 -32.92 -12.60
C ALA A 434 -17.84 -31.57 -12.22
N MET A 435 -18.65 -30.53 -12.00
CA MET A 435 -18.19 -29.20 -11.61
C MET A 435 -17.95 -29.09 -10.10
N GLU A 436 -18.72 -29.82 -9.29
CA GLU A 436 -18.52 -29.91 -7.84
C GLU A 436 -17.24 -30.70 -7.55
N GLN A 437 -17.07 -31.87 -8.17
CA GLN A 437 -15.84 -32.67 -8.05
C GLN A 437 -14.58 -31.91 -8.48
N ALA A 438 -14.64 -31.13 -9.56
CA ALA A 438 -13.51 -30.29 -9.99
C ALA A 438 -13.20 -29.16 -9.00
N THR A 439 -14.21 -28.71 -8.23
CA THR A 439 -14.04 -27.71 -7.17
C THR A 439 -13.40 -28.35 -5.94
N ASP A 440 -13.80 -29.57 -5.57
CA ASP A 440 -13.20 -30.29 -4.44
C ASP A 440 -11.77 -30.72 -4.73
N GLU A 441 -11.46 -31.12 -5.97
CA GLU A 441 -10.08 -31.36 -6.42
C GLU A 441 -9.22 -30.09 -6.30
N GLN A 442 -9.75 -28.91 -6.69
CA GLN A 442 -9.05 -27.63 -6.52
C GLN A 442 -8.80 -27.25 -5.05
N ILE A 443 -9.76 -27.56 -4.18
CA ILE A 443 -9.65 -27.33 -2.73
C ILE A 443 -8.60 -28.28 -2.13
N SER A 444 -8.63 -29.56 -2.52
CA SER A 444 -7.66 -30.58 -2.14
C SER A 444 -6.24 -30.17 -2.55
N ASP A 445 -6.06 -29.69 -3.78
CA ASP A 445 -4.78 -29.18 -4.28
C ASP A 445 -4.32 -27.90 -3.59
N ALA A 446 -5.24 -27.01 -3.22
CA ALA A 446 -4.92 -25.84 -2.42
C ALA A 446 -4.45 -26.24 -1.01
N ILE A 447 -5.06 -27.27 -0.41
CA ILE A 447 -4.65 -27.83 0.88
C ILE A 447 -3.28 -28.50 0.79
N ARG A 448 -3.03 -29.32 -0.25
CA ARG A 448 -1.72 -29.97 -0.47
C ARG A 448 -0.61 -28.93 -0.65
N ARG A 449 -0.84 -27.92 -1.50
CA ARG A 449 0.11 -26.80 -1.71
C ARG A 449 0.34 -26.02 -0.43
N GLY A 450 -0.72 -25.60 0.25
CA GLY A 450 -0.61 -24.84 1.49
C GLY A 450 0.12 -25.60 2.59
N TYR A 451 -0.10 -26.91 2.72
CA TYR A 451 0.61 -27.73 3.70
C TYR A 451 2.10 -27.87 3.36
N LYS A 452 2.45 -28.04 2.08
CA LYS A 452 3.85 -28.09 1.63
C LYS A 452 4.56 -26.76 1.82
N ASP A 453 3.89 -25.64 1.54
CA ASP A 453 4.43 -24.30 1.74
C ASP A 453 4.70 -24.00 3.22
N VAL A 454 3.86 -24.51 4.12
CA VAL A 454 3.97 -24.28 5.57
C VAL A 454 4.94 -25.26 6.25
N THR A 455 4.97 -26.52 5.83
CA THR A 455 5.72 -27.58 6.53
C THR A 455 6.98 -28.04 5.81
N GLY A 456 7.14 -27.68 4.53
CA GLY A 456 8.22 -28.16 3.67
C GLY A 456 8.11 -29.63 3.26
N HIS A 457 7.03 -30.31 3.64
CA HIS A 457 6.80 -31.73 3.37
C HIS A 457 5.54 -31.94 2.53
N GLU A 458 5.55 -32.97 1.67
CA GLU A 458 4.34 -33.39 0.95
C GLU A 458 3.23 -33.78 1.92
N PHE A 459 1.98 -33.54 1.51
CA PHE A 459 0.84 -33.98 2.28
C PHE A 459 0.86 -35.50 2.46
N PHE A 460 0.50 -35.99 3.65
CA PHE A 460 0.69 -37.40 4.03
C PHE A 460 -0.24 -38.37 3.27
N VAL A 461 -1.29 -37.86 2.64
CA VAL A 461 -2.12 -38.60 1.67
C VAL A 461 -1.64 -38.24 0.27
N LYS A 462 -1.22 -39.25 -0.49
CA LYS A 462 -0.82 -39.07 -1.89
C LYS A 462 -2.05 -39.04 -2.77
N ASP A 463 -2.00 -38.13 -3.74
CA ASP A 463 -2.92 -38.05 -4.85
C ASP A 463 -2.94 -39.37 -5.65
N LYS A 464 -4.11 -39.74 -6.18
CA LYS A 464 -4.25 -40.91 -7.07
C LYS A 464 -4.05 -40.45 -8.51
N GLU A 465 -3.09 -41.04 -9.20
CA GLU A 465 -2.82 -40.78 -10.63
C GLU A 465 -4.00 -41.16 -11.55
#